data_AF-A0A377XJA6-F1
#
_entry.id   AF-A0A377XJA6-F1
#
_cell.length_a   1.000
_cell.length_b   1.000
_cell.length_c   1.000
_cell.angle_alpha   90.00
_cell.angle_beta   90.00
_cell.angle_gamma   90.00
#
_symmetry.space_group_name_H-M   'P 1'
#
loop_
_entity.id
_entity.type
_entity.pdbx_description
1 polymer ?
#
loop_
_entity_poly.entity_id
_entity_poly.type
_entity_poly.pdbx_seq_one_letter_code
_entity_poly.pdbx_strand_id
1 'polypeptide(L)'
;MLELELSALERKQQVEIIASPRLLASHMQPASIKQGSEIPYQVSSGESGATSVEFKEAVLGMEVTPTVLQQGRVRLKLRISENTPGQVLKQENGEALAIDKQEIETLVEVRSGETLALGGIFSQKKQNRPRQRPAAWRYPVLGRLFRRDGKDNERRELVVFITPRILAVR
;
A
#
# COMPACT_ATOMS: atom_id res chain seq x y z
N MET A 1 -46.49 16.29 10.28
CA MET A 1 -45.92 16.12 8.92
C MET A 1 -44.74 15.17 9.05
N LEU A 2 -44.67 14.12 8.23
CA LEU A 2 -43.57 13.15 8.25
C LEU A 2 -42.53 13.60 7.21
N GLU A 3 -41.41 14.15 7.66
CA GLU A 3 -40.27 14.49 6.79
C GLU A 3 -39.53 13.19 6.45
N LEU A 4 -39.49 12.82 5.17
CA LEU A 4 -38.80 11.62 4.71
C LEU A 4 -37.50 12.05 4.01
N GLU A 5 -36.43 12.26 4.78
CA GLU A 5 -35.12 12.63 4.22
C GLU A 5 -34.44 11.40 3.60
N LEU A 6 -34.40 11.37 2.28
CA LEU A 6 -33.67 10.37 1.51
C LEU A 6 -32.20 10.79 1.39
N SER A 7 -31.38 10.49 2.39
CA SER A 7 -29.94 10.77 2.32
C SER A 7 -29.24 9.70 1.47
N ALA A 8 -28.80 10.07 0.26
CA ALA A 8 -27.86 9.32 -0.58
C ALA A 8 -26.54 10.11 -0.62
N LEU A 9 -25.46 9.54 -0.09
CA LEU A 9 -24.15 10.18 -0.02
C LEU A 9 -23.15 9.28 -0.77
N GLU A 10 -22.80 9.68 -1.99
CA GLU A 10 -21.73 9.06 -2.77
C GLU A 10 -20.43 9.81 -2.48
N ARG A 11 -19.45 9.14 -1.85
CA ARG A 11 -18.14 9.72 -1.56
C ARG A 11 -17.09 9.00 -2.40
N LYS A 12 -16.49 9.71 -3.36
CA LYS A 12 -15.32 9.24 -4.11
C LYS A 12 -14.08 9.86 -3.47
N GLN A 13 -13.17 9.01 -2.99
CA GLN A 13 -11.88 9.43 -2.48
C GLN A 13 -10.82 8.76 -3.32
N GLN A 14 -10.13 9.55 -4.15
CA GLN A 14 -9.02 9.11 -4.98
C GLN A 14 -7.75 9.70 -4.37
N VAL A 15 -6.81 8.83 -4.02
CA VAL A 15 -5.50 9.22 -3.51
C VAL A 15 -4.47 8.62 -4.46
N GLU A 16 -3.65 9.47 -5.07
CA GLU A 16 -2.56 9.07 -5.94
C GLU A 16 -1.25 9.36 -5.21
N ILE A 17 -0.46 8.33 -4.96
CA ILE A 17 0.83 8.45 -4.30
C ILE A 17 1.91 8.23 -5.36
N ILE A 18 2.58 9.31 -5.76
CA ILE A 18 3.71 9.26 -6.69
C ILE A 18 4.99 9.30 -5.86
N ALA A 19 5.66 8.17 -5.75
CA ALA A 19 6.99 8.10 -5.16
C ALA A 19 8.05 7.89 -6.23
N SER A 20 9.13 8.67 -6.19
CA SER A 20 10.23 8.60 -7.16
C SER A 20 11.59 8.60 -6.45
N PRO A 21 11.95 7.51 -5.74
CA PRO A 21 13.24 7.42 -5.07
C PRO A 21 14.37 7.43 -6.10
N ARG A 22 15.47 8.13 -5.78
CA ARG A 22 16.66 8.20 -6.61
C ARG A 22 17.86 7.79 -5.76
N LEU A 23 18.66 6.88 -6.30
CA LEU A 23 19.83 6.37 -5.61
C LEU A 23 21.01 6.28 -6.58
N LEU A 24 22.20 6.62 -6.07
CA LEU A 24 23.46 6.42 -6.75
C LEU A 24 24.15 5.22 -6.11
N ALA A 25 24.66 4.32 -6.93
CA ALA A 25 25.32 3.10 -6.49
C ALA A 25 26.51 2.80 -7.40
N SER A 26 27.58 2.27 -6.80
CA SER A 26 28.77 1.86 -7.53
C SER A 26 28.59 0.46 -8.14
N HIS A 27 29.39 0.14 -9.15
CA HIS A 27 29.38 -1.17 -9.78
C HIS A 27 29.56 -2.29 -8.75
N MET A 28 28.63 -3.25 -8.73
CA MET A 28 28.56 -4.39 -7.82
C MET A 28 28.47 -4.03 -6.33
N GLN A 29 28.11 -2.78 -5.99
CA GLN A 29 27.93 -2.35 -4.61
C GLN A 29 26.44 -2.20 -4.30
N PRO A 30 25.91 -2.87 -3.26
CA PRO A 30 24.55 -2.64 -2.82
C PRO A 30 24.42 -1.23 -2.26
N ALA A 31 23.30 -0.58 -2.54
CA ALA A 31 22.92 0.69 -1.96
C ALA A 31 21.44 0.66 -1.62
N SER A 32 21.06 1.36 -0.56
CA SER A 32 19.67 1.44 -0.10
C SER A 32 19.26 2.88 0.24
N ILE A 33 18.00 3.21 0.00
CA ILE A 33 17.32 4.41 0.49
C ILE A 33 16.03 3.99 1.19
N LYS A 34 15.74 4.61 2.34
CA LYS A 34 14.48 4.44 3.08
C LYS A 34 13.94 5.81 3.48
N GLN A 35 12.63 6.00 3.37
CA GLN A 35 11.93 7.21 3.79
C GLN A 35 10.59 6.84 4.42
N GLY A 36 10.32 7.32 5.63
CA GLY A 36 9.03 7.14 6.29
C GLY A 36 9.14 7.34 7.79
N SER A 37 8.30 6.63 8.54
CA SER A 37 8.24 6.72 9.99
C SER A 37 8.20 5.33 10.62
N GLU A 38 8.50 5.28 11.91
CA GLU A 38 8.34 4.07 12.72
C GLU A 38 7.11 4.21 13.61
N ILE A 39 6.31 3.15 13.67
CA ILE A 39 5.11 3.08 14.51
C ILE A 39 5.44 2.20 15.72
N PRO A 40 5.29 2.71 16.96
CA PRO A 40 5.50 1.91 18.16
C PRO A 40 4.31 0.98 18.42
N TYR A 41 4.60 -0.28 18.75
CA TYR A 41 3.64 -1.30 19.18
C TYR A 41 4.02 -1.75 20.59
N GLN A 42 3.02 -1.86 21.46
CA GLN A 42 3.20 -2.46 22.77
C GLN A 42 3.06 -3.97 22.64
N VAL A 43 4.09 -4.70 23.04
CA VAL A 43 4.10 -6.17 23.08
C VAL A 43 4.23 -6.63 24.52
N SER A 44 3.36 -7.56 24.94
CA SER A 44 3.46 -8.18 26.26
C SER A 44 4.58 -9.22 26.23
N SER A 45 5.68 -8.95 26.94
CA SER A 45 6.82 -9.85 27.01
C SER A 45 6.65 -10.85 28.17
N GLY A 46 6.08 -12.02 27.88
CA GLY A 46 6.16 -13.22 28.74
C GLY A 46 5.58 -13.12 30.15
N GLU A 47 5.77 -14.19 30.92
CA GLU A 47 5.12 -14.57 32.20
C GLU A 47 5.23 -13.53 33.34
N SER A 48 6.10 -12.53 33.19
CA SER A 48 6.33 -11.45 34.18
C SER A 48 5.49 -10.18 33.95
N GLY A 49 4.65 -10.13 32.91
CA GLY A 49 3.74 -9.00 32.66
C GLY A 49 4.40 -7.68 32.26
N ALA A 50 5.69 -7.70 31.90
CA ALA A 50 6.40 -6.51 31.44
C ALA A 50 5.94 -6.13 30.03
N THR A 51 5.54 -4.87 29.84
CA THR A 51 5.20 -4.32 28.52
C THR A 51 6.46 -3.78 27.87
N SER A 52 6.82 -4.30 26.70
CA SER A 52 7.92 -3.80 25.87
C SER A 52 7.37 -3.03 24.67
N VAL A 53 8.12 -2.06 24.17
CA VAL A 53 7.75 -1.30 22.96
C VAL A 53 8.60 -1.76 21.79
N GLU A 54 7.97 -2.26 20.73
CA GLU A 54 8.61 -2.64 19.46
C GLU A 54 8.25 -1.64 18.37
N PHE A 55 9.22 -1.16 17.61
CA PHE A 55 8.98 -0.23 16.50
C PHE A 55 8.84 -1.01 15.18
N LYS A 56 7.82 -0.70 14.39
CA LYS A 56 7.65 -1.23 13.03
C LYS A 56 7.76 -0.13 11.99
N GLU A 57 8.56 -0.36 10.96
CA GLU A 57 8.82 0.58 9.88
C GLU A 57 7.60 0.72 8.92
N ALA A 58 7.06 1.93 8.80
CA ALA A 58 6.15 2.37 7.75
C ALA A 58 6.94 3.27 6.78
N VAL A 59 7.80 2.63 5.98
CA VAL A 59 8.74 3.29 5.08
C VAL A 59 8.57 2.82 3.64
N LEU A 60 8.80 3.75 2.72
CA LEU A 60 9.16 3.44 1.35
C LEU A 60 10.67 3.19 1.29
N GLY A 61 11.06 2.03 0.79
CA GLY A 61 12.44 1.57 0.68
C GLY A 61 12.76 1.11 -0.73
N MET A 62 13.99 1.36 -1.16
CA MET A 62 14.56 0.77 -2.36
C MET A 62 15.99 0.35 -2.07
N GLU A 63 16.29 -0.91 -2.33
CA GLU A 63 17.64 -1.49 -2.34
C GLU A 63 17.98 -1.93 -3.76
N VAL A 64 19.19 -1.58 -4.20
CA VAL A 64 19.67 -1.89 -5.55
C VAL A 64 21.12 -2.33 -5.52
N THR A 65 21.43 -3.38 -6.27
CA THR A 65 22.80 -3.76 -6.62
C THR A 65 22.95 -3.71 -8.14
N PRO A 66 23.63 -2.69 -8.68
CA PRO A 66 23.84 -2.58 -10.13
C PRO A 66 25.06 -3.38 -10.57
N THR A 67 24.95 -4.04 -11.72
CA THR A 67 26.06 -4.66 -12.44
C THR A 67 26.09 -4.08 -13.85
N VAL A 68 27.14 -3.33 -14.15
CA VAL A 68 27.36 -2.75 -15.49
C VAL A 68 27.87 -3.85 -16.42
N LEU A 69 27.19 -4.03 -17.54
CA LEU A 69 27.52 -5.03 -18.56
C LEU A 69 28.14 -4.33 -19.79
N GLN A 70 28.60 -5.13 -20.74
CA GLN A 70 29.05 -4.61 -22.04
C GLN A 70 27.89 -3.96 -22.82
N GLN A 71 28.23 -3.10 -23.78
CA GLN A 71 27.26 -2.40 -24.65
C GLN A 71 26.27 -1.49 -23.90
N GLY A 72 26.67 -0.92 -22.75
CA GLY A 72 25.84 0.04 -22.02
C GLY A 72 24.59 -0.55 -21.36
N ARG A 73 24.54 -1.88 -21.18
CA ARG A 73 23.48 -2.55 -20.41
C ARG A 73 23.80 -2.53 -18.92
N VAL A 74 22.77 -2.51 -18.10
CA VAL A 74 22.87 -2.60 -16.64
C VAL A 74 21.92 -3.69 -16.18
N ARG A 75 22.47 -4.64 -15.43
CA ARG A 75 21.70 -5.59 -14.66
C ARG A 75 21.47 -5.03 -13.27
N LEU A 76 20.24 -5.06 -12.81
CA LEU A 76 19.84 -4.51 -11.52
C LEU A 76 19.16 -5.60 -10.71
N LYS A 77 19.75 -5.95 -9.57
CA LYS A 77 19.02 -6.64 -8.51
C LYS A 77 18.29 -5.55 -7.72
N LEU A 78 16.96 -5.60 -7.71
CA LEU A 78 16.11 -4.57 -7.10
C LEU A 78 15.21 -5.19 -6.05
N ARG A 79 15.12 -4.52 -4.90
CA ARG A 79 14.11 -4.76 -3.89
C ARG A 79 13.44 -3.43 -3.55
N ILE A 80 12.17 -3.28 -3.87
CA ILE A 80 11.37 -2.10 -3.59
C ILE A 80 10.29 -2.51 -2.60
N SER A 81 10.16 -1.78 -1.50
CA SER A 81 9.17 -2.03 -0.45
C SER A 81 8.42 -0.75 -0.12
N GLU A 82 7.11 -0.81 -0.06
CA GLU A 82 6.25 0.26 0.43
C GLU A 82 5.42 -0.27 1.61
N ASN A 83 5.72 0.23 2.80
CA ASN A 83 4.99 -0.08 4.02
C ASN A 83 4.18 1.16 4.44
N THR A 84 2.86 1.06 4.42
CA THR A 84 1.97 2.17 4.81
C THR A 84 1.16 1.81 6.05
N PRO A 85 0.83 2.78 6.91
CA PRO A 85 -0.10 2.56 8.00
C PRO A 85 -1.48 2.20 7.43
N GLY A 86 -1.94 0.99 7.71
CA GLY A 86 -3.24 0.47 7.30
C GLY A 86 -4.34 0.81 8.31
N GLN A 87 -5.41 0.03 8.29
CA GLN A 87 -6.58 0.23 9.15
C GLN A 87 -6.25 0.14 10.66
N VAL A 88 -6.90 0.99 11.46
CA VAL A 88 -6.86 0.89 12.93
C VAL A 88 -7.63 -0.37 13.36
N LEU A 89 -6.93 -1.28 14.02
CA LEU A 89 -7.47 -2.46 14.67
C LEU A 89 -7.69 -2.14 16.14
N LYS A 90 -8.94 -2.25 16.61
CA LYS A 90 -9.24 -2.16 18.04
C LYS A 90 -8.90 -3.50 18.69
N GLN A 91 -7.95 -3.50 19.61
CA GLN A 91 -7.57 -4.64 20.44
C GLN A 91 -8.01 -4.39 21.88
N GLU A 92 -8.13 -5.43 22.70
CA GLU A 92 -8.55 -5.33 24.11
C GLU A 92 -7.66 -4.39 24.94
N ASN A 93 -6.41 -4.17 24.50
CA ASN A 93 -5.38 -3.45 25.24
C ASN A 93 -5.00 -2.09 24.59
N GLY A 94 -5.72 -1.65 23.54
CA GLY A 94 -5.44 -0.39 22.84
C GLY A 94 -5.82 -0.40 21.34
N GLU A 95 -5.49 0.69 20.65
CA GLU A 95 -5.61 0.80 19.19
C GLU A 95 -4.25 0.47 18.55
N ALA A 96 -4.22 -0.53 17.67
CA ALA A 96 -3.04 -0.92 16.91
C ALA A 96 -3.27 -0.65 15.41
N LEU A 97 -2.29 -0.11 14.71
CA LEU A 97 -2.39 0.07 13.26
C LEU A 97 -2.02 -1.25 12.56
N ALA A 98 -2.76 -1.62 11.51
CA ALA A 98 -2.22 -2.59 10.56
C ALA A 98 -1.09 -1.93 9.77
N ILE A 99 -0.18 -2.72 9.20
CA ILE A 99 0.79 -2.22 8.21
C ILE A 99 0.52 -2.92 6.90
N ASP A 100 0.09 -2.16 5.90
CA ASP A 100 -0.08 -2.64 4.54
C ASP A 100 1.30 -2.65 3.87
N LYS A 101 1.75 -3.83 3.43
CA LYS A 101 3.05 -4.03 2.80
C LYS A 101 2.92 -4.35 1.34
N GLN A 102 3.73 -3.71 0.51
CA GLN A 102 3.88 -4.02 -0.90
C GLN A 102 5.37 -4.18 -1.20
N GLU A 103 5.80 -5.35 -1.66
CA GLU A 103 7.20 -5.63 -1.94
C GLU A 103 7.36 -6.24 -3.33
N ILE A 104 8.38 -5.78 -4.06
CA ILE A 104 8.81 -6.34 -5.35
C ILE A 104 10.30 -6.62 -5.26
N GLU A 105 10.67 -7.89 -5.45
CA GLU A 105 12.07 -8.30 -5.62
C GLU A 105 12.24 -8.89 -7.02
N THR A 106 13.19 -8.36 -7.78
CA THR A 106 13.43 -8.79 -9.16
C THR A 106 14.87 -8.58 -9.59
N LEU A 107 15.27 -9.32 -10.63
CA LEU A 107 16.53 -9.17 -11.33
C LEU A 107 16.23 -8.88 -12.80
N VAL A 108 16.57 -7.67 -13.24
CA VAL A 108 16.28 -7.22 -14.61
C VAL A 108 17.53 -6.73 -15.31
N GLU A 109 17.55 -6.83 -16.64
CA GLU A 109 18.59 -6.26 -17.49
C GLU A 109 17.96 -5.23 -18.43
N VAL A 110 18.50 -4.02 -18.43
CA VAL A 110 17.95 -2.87 -19.17
C VAL A 110 19.11 -2.01 -19.67
N ARG A 111 18.93 -1.28 -20.77
CA ARG A 111 19.96 -0.36 -21.26
C ARG A 111 19.99 0.93 -20.44
N SER A 112 21.17 1.50 -20.29
CA SER A 112 21.32 2.82 -19.66
C SER A 112 20.49 3.87 -20.40
N GLY A 113 19.62 4.56 -19.68
CA GLY A 113 18.74 5.60 -20.20
C GLY A 113 17.35 5.11 -20.63
N GLU A 114 17.13 3.81 -20.77
CA GLU A 114 15.81 3.25 -21.09
C GLU A 114 14.96 3.06 -19.82
N THR A 115 13.65 3.25 -19.97
CA THR A 115 12.68 3.01 -18.89
C THR A 115 12.07 1.62 -19.05
N LEU A 116 12.13 0.81 -17.99
CA LEU A 116 11.50 -0.51 -17.92
C LEU A 116 10.39 -0.52 -16.87
N ALA A 117 9.22 -1.04 -17.23
CA ALA A 117 8.17 -1.37 -16.29
C ALA A 117 8.48 -2.73 -15.65
N LEU A 118 8.66 -2.76 -14.33
CA LEU A 118 8.96 -4.00 -13.57
C LEU A 118 7.71 -4.85 -13.35
N GLY A 119 6.53 -4.22 -13.34
CA GLY A 119 5.25 -4.87 -13.09
C GLY A 119 4.34 -4.01 -12.21
N GLY A 120 3.32 -4.64 -11.66
CA GLY A 120 2.35 -3.99 -10.78
C GLY A 120 1.43 -4.96 -10.04
N ILE A 121 0.81 -4.49 -8.97
CA ILE A 121 -0.20 -5.24 -8.20
C ILE A 121 -1.54 -4.54 -8.40
N PHE A 122 -2.53 -5.27 -8.89
CA PHE A 122 -3.90 -4.81 -9.02
C PHE A 122 -4.77 -5.47 -7.96
N SER A 123 -5.35 -4.67 -7.07
CA SER A 123 -6.28 -5.15 -6.03
C SER A 123 -7.61 -4.43 -6.14
N GLN A 124 -8.70 -5.21 -6.17
CA GLN A 124 -10.06 -4.69 -6.15
C GLN A 124 -10.85 -5.38 -5.02
N LYS A 125 -11.35 -4.58 -4.08
CA LYS A 125 -12.19 -5.04 -2.97
C LYS A 125 -13.60 -4.46 -3.14
N LYS A 126 -14.56 -5.33 -3.45
CA LYS A 126 -15.99 -4.99 -3.53
C LYS A 126 -16.68 -5.44 -2.25
N GLN A 127 -17.21 -4.51 -1.47
CA GLN A 127 -18.03 -4.82 -0.31
C GLN A 127 -19.47 -4.35 -0.53
N ASN A 128 -20.39 -5.30 -0.69
CA ASN A 128 -21.82 -5.03 -0.69
C ASN A 128 -22.33 -5.17 0.75
N ARG A 129 -22.75 -4.06 1.37
CA ARG A 129 -23.44 -4.07 2.66
C ARG A 129 -24.93 -3.75 2.44
N PRO A 130 -25.77 -4.76 2.16
CA PRO A 130 -27.22 -4.55 2.12
C PRO A 130 -27.69 -4.26 3.55
N ARG A 131 -27.98 -3.00 3.87
CA ARG A 131 -28.50 -2.62 5.19
C ARG A 131 -30.02 -2.72 5.12
N GLN A 132 -30.55 -3.92 5.34
CA GLN A 132 -31.99 -4.14 5.50
C GLN A 132 -32.40 -3.83 6.95
N ARG A 133 -33.40 -2.95 7.13
CA ARG A 133 -34.03 -2.79 8.45
C ARG A 133 -34.88 -4.03 8.74
N PRO A 134 -34.76 -4.67 9.93
CA PRO A 134 -35.45 -5.92 10.25
C PRO A 134 -36.99 -5.87 10.15
N ALA A 135 -37.62 -4.69 10.16
CA ALA A 135 -39.06 -4.53 10.41
C ALA A 135 -39.96 -4.35 9.16
N ALA A 136 -39.48 -4.58 7.93
CA ALA A 136 -40.29 -4.37 6.70
C ALA A 136 -40.95 -5.64 6.13
N TRP A 137 -41.30 -6.61 6.98
CA TRP A 137 -41.76 -7.94 6.55
C TRP A 137 -43.22 -8.04 6.04
N ARG A 138 -43.99 -6.94 5.92
CA ARG A 138 -45.43 -7.06 5.60
C ARG A 138 -45.95 -6.32 4.36
N TYR A 139 -45.10 -5.64 3.57
CA TYR A 139 -45.53 -5.03 2.30
C TYR A 139 -44.43 -5.14 1.22
N PRO A 140 -44.55 -6.07 0.25
CA PRO A 140 -43.51 -6.31 -0.76
C PRO A 140 -43.28 -5.13 -1.72
N VAL A 141 -44.26 -4.24 -1.86
CA VAL A 141 -44.18 -3.08 -2.79
C VAL A 141 -43.37 -1.91 -2.19
N LEU A 142 -43.33 -1.75 -0.87
CA LEU A 142 -42.64 -0.64 -0.20
C LEU A 142 -41.20 -0.97 0.22
N GLY A 143 -40.76 -2.24 0.07
CA GLY A 143 -39.45 -2.70 0.54
C GLY A 143 -38.24 -2.03 -0.13
N ARG A 144 -38.39 -1.45 -1.34
CA ARG A 144 -37.31 -0.72 -2.04
C ARG A 144 -37.02 0.65 -1.44
N LEU A 145 -38.03 1.34 -0.86
CA LEU A 145 -37.85 2.67 -0.24
C LEU A 145 -37.13 2.60 1.11
N PHE A 146 -37.06 1.41 1.72
CA PHE A 146 -36.42 1.19 3.02
C PHE A 146 -35.07 0.45 2.94
N ARG A 147 -34.63 0.08 1.74
CA ARG A 147 -33.30 -0.52 1.51
C ARG A 147 -32.27 0.60 1.34
N ARG A 148 -31.28 0.65 2.23
CA ARG A 148 -30.03 1.36 1.97
C ARG A 148 -29.02 0.34 1.45
N ASP A 149 -28.70 0.43 0.18
CA ASP A 149 -27.63 -0.35 -0.44
C ASP A 149 -26.33 0.44 -0.32
N GLY A 150 -25.43 -0.02 0.57
CA GLY A 150 -24.06 0.47 0.62
C GLY A 150 -23.19 -0.37 -0.30
N LYS A 151 -22.66 0.22 -1.38
CA LYS A 151 -21.61 -0.38 -2.21
C LYS A 151 -20.30 0.33 -1.88
N ASP A 152 -19.34 -0.41 -1.38
CA ASP A 152 -17.97 0.06 -1.18
C ASP A 152 -17.08 -0.65 -2.20
N ASN A 153 -16.29 0.10 -2.97
CA ASN A 153 -15.43 -0.44 -4.02
C ASN A 153 -14.06 0.23 -3.91
N GLU A 154 -13.11 -0.49 -3.35
CA GLU A 154 -11.75 -0.03 -3.15
C GLU A 154 -10.87 -0.64 -4.25
N ARG A 155 -10.14 0.21 -4.98
CA ARG A 155 -9.21 -0.19 -6.05
C ARG A 155 -7.83 0.33 -5.68
N ARG A 156 -6.84 -0.56 -5.61
CA ARG A 156 -5.42 -0.24 -5.35
C ARG A 156 -4.59 -0.73 -6.52
N GLU A 157 -3.78 0.15 -7.08
CA GLU A 157 -2.89 -0.14 -8.21
C GLU A 157 -1.48 0.30 -7.86
N LEU A 158 -0.54 -0.63 -7.85
CA LEU A 158 0.89 -0.33 -7.79
C LEU A 158 1.46 -0.56 -9.19
N VAL A 159 2.20 0.40 -9.74
CA VAL A 159 2.97 0.23 -10.98
C VAL A 159 4.37 0.76 -10.75
N VAL A 160 5.38 -0.03 -11.08
CA VAL A 160 6.78 0.33 -10.82
C VAL A 160 7.56 0.47 -12.11
N PHE A 161 8.17 1.65 -12.29
CA PHE A 161 9.04 1.99 -13.40
C PHE A 161 10.46 2.25 -12.89
N ILE A 162 11.44 1.83 -13.67
CA ILE A 162 12.85 2.12 -13.41
C ILE A 162 13.51 2.73 -14.63
N THR A 163 14.49 3.60 -14.42
CA THR A 163 15.31 4.19 -15.49
C THR A 163 16.75 4.31 -15.00
N PRO A 164 17.63 3.31 -15.23
CA PRO A 164 19.01 3.41 -14.82
C PRO A 164 19.78 4.40 -15.70
N ARG A 165 20.76 5.08 -15.13
CA ARG A 165 21.73 5.89 -15.86
C ARG A 165 23.14 5.57 -15.38
N ILE A 166 24.00 5.18 -16.29
CA ILE A 166 25.44 5.05 -16.03
C ILE A 166 26.03 6.46 -16.02
N LEU A 167 26.67 6.84 -14.92
CA LEU A 167 27.43 8.09 -14.84
C LEU A 167 28.90 7.78 -15.14
N ALA A 168 29.44 8.40 -16.19
CA ALA A 168 30.87 8.41 -16.41
C ALA A 168 31.51 9.46 -15.49
N VAL A 169 32.51 9.07 -14.70
CA VAL A 169 33.37 10.03 -14.01
C VAL A 169 34.29 10.63 -15.08
N ARG A 170 34.23 11.96 -15.25
CA ARG A 170 35.18 12.71 -16.08
C ARG A 170 36.44 13.02 -15.29
#